data_AF-A0A2E9AA79-F1
#
_entry.id   AF-A0A2E9AA79-F1
#
_cell.length_a   1.000
_cell.length_b   1.000
_cell.length_c   1.000
_cell.angle_alpha   90.00
_cell.angle_beta   90.00
_cell.angle_gamma   90.00
#
_symmetry.space_group_name_H-M   'P 1'
#
loop_
_entity.id
_entity.type
_entity.pdbx_description
1 polymer ?
#
loop_
_entity_poly.entity_id
_entity_poly.type
_entity_poly.pdbx_seq_one_letter_code
_entity_poly.pdbx_strand_id
1 'polypeptide(L)'
;MAANGDSQTVSEYIVHHLTNLTYGKLPGGYERYDGSVVAEGGQWTMAHGADEITAMGFNAIHVDSMIWSVGLGLLFCWLFRRVAVRATSGVPSGLVNFVEMVVEFVDGTVKDTFHGRNPLIAPLALTIFVWVFLMNLMDLIPVDLIPH
;
A
#
# COMPACT_ATOMS: atom_id res chain seq x y z
N MET A 1 -37.02 -22.90 19.54
CA MET A 1 -36.62 -21.93 18.51
C MET A 1 -35.27 -21.37 18.93
N ALA A 2 -34.18 -21.97 18.46
CA ALA A 2 -32.82 -21.48 18.70
C ALA A 2 -32.44 -20.58 17.52
N ALA A 3 -32.06 -19.34 17.80
CA ALA A 3 -31.49 -18.43 16.82
C ALA A 3 -30.10 -18.93 16.47
N ASN A 4 -29.88 -19.28 15.20
CA ASN A 4 -28.57 -19.58 14.66
C ASN A 4 -27.71 -18.31 14.73
N GLY A 5 -26.73 -18.30 15.65
CA GLY A 5 -25.61 -17.39 15.58
C GLY A 5 -24.79 -17.72 14.33
N ASP A 6 -24.66 -16.74 13.46
CA ASP A 6 -24.00 -16.81 12.16
C ASP A 6 -22.52 -17.18 12.35
N SER A 7 -22.21 -18.48 12.27
CA SER A 7 -20.84 -18.99 12.35
C SER A 7 -20.18 -18.81 10.99
N GLN A 8 -19.68 -17.60 10.69
CA GLN A 8 -18.86 -17.35 9.52
C GLN A 8 -17.71 -18.37 9.51
N THR A 9 -17.66 -19.19 8.48
CA THR A 9 -16.57 -20.16 8.35
C THR A 9 -15.25 -19.39 8.19
N VAL A 10 -14.14 -19.91 8.71
CA VAL A 10 -12.82 -19.24 8.62
C VAL A 10 -12.48 -18.86 7.18
N SER A 11 -12.94 -19.65 6.21
CA SER A 11 -12.81 -19.37 4.77
C SER A 11 -13.62 -18.15 4.32
N GLU A 12 -14.85 -17.99 4.78
CA GLU A 12 -15.69 -16.83 4.47
C GLU A 12 -15.17 -15.55 5.15
N TYR A 13 -14.64 -15.68 6.36
CA TYR A 13 -13.94 -14.60 7.07
C TYR A 13 -12.69 -14.13 6.32
N ILE A 14 -11.87 -15.05 5.80
CA ILE A 14 -10.68 -14.74 4.99
C ILE A 14 -11.07 -14.04 3.69
N VAL A 15 -12.11 -14.50 3.01
CA VAL A 15 -12.58 -13.89 1.75
C VAL A 15 -13.18 -12.50 1.99
N HIS A 16 -13.88 -12.30 3.11
CA HIS A 16 -14.44 -10.99 3.48
C HIS A 16 -13.35 -9.97 3.85
N HIS A 17 -12.22 -10.39 4.45
CA HIS A 17 -11.10 -9.50 4.78
C HIS A 17 -10.10 -9.31 3.63
N LEU A 18 -10.14 -10.16 2.61
CA LEU A 18 -9.43 -9.95 1.34
C LEU A 18 -10.25 -9.10 0.36
N THR A 19 -11.03 -8.16 0.87
CA THR A 19 -11.81 -7.22 0.06
C THR A 19 -10.90 -6.11 -0.43
N ASN A 20 -10.21 -6.37 -1.54
CA ASN A 20 -9.49 -5.30 -2.21
C ASN A 20 -10.48 -4.46 -3.04
N LEU A 21 -10.56 -3.15 -2.77
CA LEU A 21 -11.37 -2.22 -3.55
C LEU A 21 -10.81 -2.16 -4.98
N THR A 22 -11.41 -2.90 -5.90
CA THR A 22 -10.91 -3.05 -7.27
C THR A 22 -11.86 -2.41 -8.26
N TYR A 23 -11.34 -1.51 -9.08
CA TYR A 23 -12.07 -0.83 -10.15
C TYR A 23 -11.60 -1.36 -11.49
N GLY A 24 -12.52 -1.80 -12.35
CA GLY A 24 -12.14 -2.31 -13.66
C GLY A 24 -13.30 -2.45 -14.63
N LYS A 25 -12.97 -2.92 -15.83
CA LYS A 25 -13.94 -3.11 -16.91
C LYS A 25 -14.38 -4.57 -16.98
N LEU A 26 -15.66 -4.82 -16.70
CA LEU A 26 -16.28 -6.12 -16.94
C LEU A 26 -16.56 -6.33 -18.44
N PRO A 27 -16.36 -7.54 -18.96
CA PRO A 27 -16.68 -7.88 -20.34
C PRO A 27 -18.20 -7.89 -20.57
N GLY A 28 -18.63 -7.60 -21.80
CA GLY A 28 -20.03 -7.71 -22.19
C GLY A 28 -20.52 -9.15 -22.14
N GLY A 29 -21.76 -9.35 -21.67
CA GLY A 29 -22.35 -10.68 -21.46
C GLY A 29 -22.02 -11.32 -20.11
N TYR A 30 -21.27 -10.64 -19.23
CA TYR A 30 -21.02 -11.12 -17.87
C TYR A 30 -22.25 -10.89 -16.98
N GLU A 31 -22.66 -11.92 -16.24
CA GLU A 31 -23.71 -11.85 -15.22
C GLU A 31 -23.09 -11.43 -13.89
N ARG A 32 -23.57 -10.30 -13.36
CA ARG A 32 -23.07 -9.73 -12.10
C ARG A 32 -23.70 -10.40 -10.89
N TYR A 33 -23.17 -10.11 -9.71
CA TYR A 33 -23.68 -10.60 -8.42
C TYR A 33 -25.17 -10.29 -8.17
N ASP A 34 -25.72 -9.26 -8.83
CA ASP A 34 -27.12 -8.82 -8.72
C ASP A 34 -28.03 -9.45 -9.79
N GLY A 35 -27.51 -10.36 -10.63
CA GLY A 35 -28.22 -10.97 -11.75
C GLY A 35 -28.37 -10.06 -12.97
N SER A 36 -27.75 -8.87 -12.98
CA SER A 36 -27.72 -8.00 -14.15
C SER A 36 -26.67 -8.46 -15.16
N VAL A 37 -26.99 -8.40 -16.46
CA VAL A 37 -26.06 -8.74 -17.53
C VAL A 37 -25.43 -7.47 -18.07
N VAL A 38 -24.10 -7.45 -18.11
CA VAL A 38 -23.32 -6.33 -18.65
C VAL A 38 -23.56 -6.22 -20.16
N ALA A 39 -23.89 -5.02 -20.65
CA ALA A 39 -24.08 -4.75 -22.07
C ALA A 39 -22.82 -5.09 -22.90
N GLU A 40 -22.97 -5.43 -24.18
CA GLU A 40 -21.87 -5.89 -25.06
C GLU A 40 -20.63 -4.96 -25.10
N GLY A 41 -20.79 -3.66 -24.83
CA GLY A 41 -19.69 -2.70 -24.74
C GLY A 41 -18.78 -2.85 -23.52
N GLY A 42 -19.16 -3.70 -22.55
CA GLY A 42 -18.54 -3.82 -21.24
C GLY A 42 -18.86 -2.63 -20.33
N GLN A 43 -18.75 -2.83 -19.02
CA GLN A 43 -19.08 -1.82 -18.01
C GLN A 43 -17.91 -1.59 -17.06
N TRP A 44 -17.59 -0.32 -16.82
CA TRP A 44 -16.67 0.07 -15.76
C TRP A 44 -17.41 0.10 -14.43
N THR A 45 -16.91 -0.63 -13.45
CA THR A 45 -17.56 -0.75 -12.13
C THR A 45 -16.56 -1.20 -11.08
N MET A 46 -16.93 -1.01 -9.81
CA MET A 46 -16.26 -1.67 -8.69
C MET A 46 -16.62 -3.16 -8.68
N ALA A 47 -15.60 -3.99 -8.50
CA ALA A 47 -15.74 -5.43 -8.39
C ALA A 47 -16.33 -5.83 -7.04
N HIS A 48 -17.28 -6.75 -7.05
CA HIS A 48 -17.86 -7.38 -5.86
C HIS A 48 -17.44 -8.85 -5.82
N GLY A 49 -16.30 -9.11 -5.17
CA GLY A 49 -15.75 -10.45 -5.00
C GLY A 49 -14.67 -10.82 -6.02
N ALA A 50 -14.03 -11.97 -5.78
CA ALA A 50 -12.88 -12.44 -6.56
C ALA A 50 -13.23 -12.79 -8.02
N ASP A 51 -14.47 -13.20 -8.27
CA ASP A 51 -14.93 -13.59 -9.61
C ASP A 51 -15.05 -12.38 -10.55
N GLU A 52 -15.59 -11.26 -10.07
CA GLU A 52 -15.65 -10.00 -10.85
C GLU A 52 -14.24 -9.46 -11.10
N ILE A 53 -13.33 -9.53 -10.12
CA ILE A 53 -11.92 -9.11 -10.26
C ILE A 53 -11.23 -9.94 -11.36
N THR A 54 -11.42 -11.26 -11.34
CA THR A 54 -10.83 -12.17 -12.34
C THR A 54 -11.39 -11.89 -13.73
N ALA A 55 -12.70 -11.62 -13.83
CA ALA A 55 -13.37 -11.29 -15.09
C ALA A 55 -12.90 -9.96 -15.69
N MET A 56 -12.52 -8.98 -14.86
CA MET A 56 -11.95 -7.70 -15.31
C MET A 56 -10.55 -7.86 -15.95
N GLY A 57 -9.82 -8.91 -15.60
CA GLY A 57 -8.51 -9.24 -16.15
C GLY A 57 -7.48 -8.11 -15.98
N PHE A 58 -6.77 -7.77 -17.06
CA PHE A 58 -5.74 -6.71 -17.05
C PHE A 58 -6.28 -5.32 -16.63
N ASN A 59 -7.57 -5.07 -16.80
CA ASN A 59 -8.18 -3.79 -16.46
C ASN A 59 -8.63 -3.71 -15.00
N ALA A 60 -8.32 -4.72 -14.17
CA ALA A 60 -8.59 -4.69 -12.73
C ALA A 60 -7.53 -3.83 -12.03
N ILE A 61 -7.94 -2.66 -11.53
CA ILE A 61 -7.10 -1.73 -10.79
C ILE A 61 -7.43 -1.81 -9.30
N HIS A 62 -6.48 -2.23 -8.48
CA HIS A 62 -6.62 -2.24 -7.01
C HIS A 62 -6.45 -0.81 -6.47
N VAL A 63 -7.59 -0.14 -6.29
CA VAL A 63 -7.66 1.29 -5.95
C VAL A 63 -7.15 1.53 -4.53
N ASP A 64 -7.49 0.65 -3.60
CA ASP A 64 -7.00 0.68 -2.23
C ASP A 64 -5.47 0.65 -2.13
N SER A 65 -4.84 -0.33 -2.78
CA SER A 65 -3.40 -0.53 -2.81
C SER A 65 -2.70 0.64 -3.48
N MET A 66 -3.30 1.18 -4.55
CA MET A 66 -2.81 2.39 -5.20
C MET A 66 -2.89 3.62 -4.28
N ILE A 67 -4.00 3.83 -3.59
CA ILE A 67 -4.18 4.96 -2.68
C ILE A 67 -3.15 4.90 -1.55
N TRP A 68 -2.96 3.73 -0.94
CA TRP A 68 -1.98 3.55 0.11
C TRP A 68 -0.55 3.73 -0.39
N SER A 69 -0.21 3.17 -1.55
CA SER A 69 1.12 3.32 -2.16
C SER A 69 1.45 4.79 -2.45
N VAL A 70 0.52 5.52 -3.10
CA VAL A 70 0.70 6.94 -3.41
C VAL A 70 0.69 7.79 -2.15
N GLY A 71 -0.21 7.51 -1.20
CA GLY A 71 -0.31 8.22 0.08
C GLY A 71 0.96 8.09 0.91
N LEU A 72 1.50 6.88 1.03
CA LEU A 72 2.78 6.63 1.71
C LEU A 72 3.96 7.28 0.98
N GLY A 73 3.97 7.28 -0.35
CA GLY A 73 4.97 7.99 -1.15
C GLY A 73 4.95 9.51 -0.90
N LEU A 74 3.76 10.11 -0.84
CA LEU A 74 3.59 11.52 -0.49
C LEU A 74 4.01 11.81 0.95
N LEU A 75 3.66 10.93 1.89
CA LEU A 75 4.06 11.04 3.29
C LEU A 75 5.59 10.97 3.44
N PHE A 76 6.24 10.05 2.72
CA PHE A 76 7.69 9.93 2.63
C PHE A 76 8.32 11.24 2.14
N CYS A 77 7.88 11.76 0.99
CA CYS A 77 8.37 13.01 0.42
C CYS A 77 8.18 14.19 1.40
N TRP A 78 7.04 14.25 2.08
CA TRP A 78 6.75 15.26 3.09
C TRP A 78 7.67 15.15 4.31
N LEU A 79 7.89 13.94 4.83
CA LEU A 79 8.76 13.68 5.98
C LEU A 79 10.20 14.02 5.64
N PHE A 80 10.71 13.56 4.50
CA PHE A 80 12.06 13.88 4.03
C PHE A 80 12.27 15.38 3.84
N ARG A 81 11.30 16.06 3.21
CA ARG A 81 11.34 17.53 3.09
C ARG A 81 11.37 18.20 4.45
N ARG A 82 10.58 17.73 5.41
CA ARG A 82 10.51 18.29 6.77
C ARG A 82 11.82 18.09 7.53
N VAL A 83 12.50 16.95 7.37
CA VAL A 83 13.82 16.71 7.95
C VAL A 83 14.88 17.56 7.25
N ALA A 84 14.93 17.56 5.92
CA ALA A 84 15.92 18.31 5.15
C ALA A 84 15.92 19.81 5.45
N VAL A 85 14.73 20.41 5.67
CA VAL A 85 14.60 21.84 6.01
C VAL A 85 14.97 22.12 7.48
N ARG A 86 14.94 21.11 8.36
CA ARG A 86 15.25 21.24 9.80
C ARG A 86 16.62 20.73 10.18
N ALA A 87 17.34 20.11 9.25
CA ALA A 87 18.73 19.73 9.43
C ALA A 87 19.55 21.02 9.64
N THR A 88 20.00 21.23 10.87
CA THR A 88 20.85 22.35 11.26
C THR A 88 22.23 21.81 11.63
N SER A 89 23.30 22.47 11.21
CA SER A 89 24.69 22.11 11.53
C SER A 89 25.09 22.31 13.00
N GLY A 90 24.15 22.73 13.86
CA GLY A 90 24.35 22.89 15.31
C GLY A 90 24.03 21.60 16.09
N VAL A 91 23.69 21.72 17.37
CA VAL A 91 23.31 20.55 18.20
C VAL A 91 21.99 19.96 17.68
N PRO A 92 21.98 18.71 17.19
CA PRO A 92 20.78 18.13 16.59
C PRO A 92 19.71 17.90 17.66
N SER A 93 18.47 18.27 17.36
CA SER A 93 17.31 17.85 18.18
C SER A 93 17.13 16.33 18.08
N GLY A 94 16.55 15.68 19.09
CA GLY A 94 16.48 14.21 19.16
C GLY A 94 15.93 13.51 17.91
N LEU A 95 14.93 14.09 17.23
CA LEU A 95 14.38 13.53 15.99
C LEU A 95 15.31 13.68 14.78
N VAL A 96 16.12 14.75 14.74
CA VAL A 96 17.10 14.96 13.66
C VAL A 96 18.24 13.94 13.79
N ASN A 97 18.76 13.74 15.00
CA ASN A 97 19.80 12.74 15.28
C ASN A 97 19.36 11.31 14.90
N PHE A 98 18.11 10.94 15.17
CA PHE A 98 17.58 9.64 14.76
C PHE A 98 17.60 9.48 13.24
N VAL A 99 17.17 10.50 12.49
CA VAL A 99 17.15 10.41 11.02
C VAL A 99 18.57 10.44 10.45
N GLU A 100 19.49 11.23 11.00
CA GLU A 100 20.91 11.19 10.61
C GLU A 100 21.50 9.79 10.78
N MET A 101 21.25 9.14 11.92
CA MET A 101 21.71 7.77 12.18
C MET A 101 21.18 6.76 11.14
N VAL A 102 19.93 6.90 10.71
CA VAL A 102 19.33 6.07 9.64
C VAL A 102 19.99 6.36 8.28
N VAL A 103 20.21 7.64 7.96
CA VAL A 103 20.83 8.05 6.69
C VAL A 103 22.27 7.53 6.60
N GLU A 104 23.06 7.68 7.66
CA GLU A 104 24.42 7.16 7.74
C GLU A 104 24.47 5.63 7.63
N PHE A 105 23.52 4.93 8.28
CA PHE A 105 23.40 3.48 8.16
C PHE A 105 23.16 3.04 6.70
N VAL A 106 22.25 3.69 6.00
CA VAL A 106 21.97 3.36 4.59
C VAL A 106 23.17 3.71 3.71
N ASP A 107 23.78 4.87 3.89
CA ASP A 107 24.95 5.30 3.11
C ASP A 107 26.15 4.35 3.31
N GLY A 108 26.40 3.91 4.55
CA GLY A 108 27.40 2.87 4.85
C GLY A 108 27.11 1.55 4.14
N THR A 109 25.87 1.07 4.24
CA THR A 109 25.44 -0.19 3.59
C THR A 109 25.62 -0.14 2.07
N VAL A 110 25.32 1.02 1.45
CA VAL A 110 25.50 1.24 0.01
C VAL A 110 26.97 1.23 -0.36
N LYS A 111 27.84 1.89 0.42
CA LYS A 111 29.28 1.96 0.17
C LYS A 111 29.96 0.59 0.30
N ASP A 112 29.52 -0.24 1.24
CA ASP A 112 30.04 -1.60 1.42
C ASP A 112 29.62 -2.52 0.27
N THR A 113 28.42 -2.32 -0.27
CA THR A 113 27.86 -3.17 -1.34
C THR A 113 28.32 -2.72 -2.73
N PHE A 114 28.45 -1.42 -2.97
CA PHE A 114 28.73 -0.84 -4.28
C PHE A 114 29.98 0.05 -4.26
N HIS A 115 31.01 -0.38 -4.99
CA HIS A 115 32.32 0.28 -5.01
C HIS A 115 32.49 1.31 -6.13
N GLY A 116 31.44 1.56 -6.94
CA GLY A 116 31.46 2.58 -8.01
C GLY A 116 31.03 3.96 -7.52
N ARG A 117 31.44 5.03 -8.21
CA ARG A 117 30.96 6.39 -7.91
C ARG A 117 29.74 6.73 -8.75
N ASN A 118 28.54 6.55 -8.18
CA ASN A 118 27.31 7.08 -8.76
C ASN A 118 26.50 7.82 -7.69
N PRO A 119 26.31 9.15 -7.83
CA PRO A 119 25.62 9.96 -6.83
C PRO A 119 24.13 9.65 -6.70
N LEU A 120 23.54 8.87 -7.60
CA LEU A 120 22.13 8.49 -7.56
C LEU A 120 21.87 7.25 -6.70
N ILE A 121 22.87 6.40 -6.45
CA ILE A 121 22.64 5.12 -5.78
C ILE A 121 22.30 5.31 -4.31
N ALA A 122 23.05 6.16 -3.61
CA ALA A 122 22.80 6.48 -2.20
C ALA A 122 21.38 7.04 -1.95
N PRO A 123 20.91 8.09 -2.66
CA PRO A 123 19.56 8.61 -2.46
C PRO A 123 18.47 7.62 -2.88
N LEU A 124 18.68 6.82 -3.94
CA LEU A 124 17.71 5.79 -4.33
C LEU A 124 17.60 4.69 -3.27
N ALA A 125 18.72 4.19 -2.76
CA ALA A 125 18.72 3.18 -1.71
C ALA A 125 18.02 3.69 -0.44
N LEU A 126 18.25 4.95 -0.06
CA LEU A 126 17.56 5.60 1.05
C LEU A 126 16.06 5.69 0.82
N THR A 127 15.63 6.07 -0.39
CA THR A 127 14.19 6.12 -0.71
C THR A 127 13.54 4.75 -0.62
N ILE A 128 14.17 3.70 -1.17
CA ILE A 128 13.64 2.34 -1.15
C ILE A 128 13.58 1.81 0.29
N PHE A 129 14.66 1.99 1.06
CA PHE A 129 14.73 1.52 2.44
C PHE A 129 13.61 2.13 3.31
N VAL A 130 13.51 3.46 3.32
CA VAL A 130 12.52 4.15 4.15
C VAL A 130 11.10 3.88 3.65
N TRP A 131 10.90 3.84 2.33
CA TRP A 131 9.56 3.61 1.78
C TRP A 131 9.06 2.18 2.05
N VAL A 132 9.90 1.16 1.88
CA VAL A 132 9.57 -0.23 2.23
C VAL A 132 9.38 -0.37 3.75
N PHE A 133 10.22 0.27 4.55
CA PHE A 133 10.02 0.32 6.00
C PHE A 133 8.66 0.92 6.38
N LEU A 134 8.23 2.01 5.73
CA LEU A 134 6.91 2.62 5.98
C LEU A 134 5.75 1.73 5.54
N MET A 135 5.87 1.02 4.42
CA MET A 135 4.86 0.04 3.99
C MET A 135 4.72 -1.09 5.02
N ASN A 136 5.84 -1.61 5.51
CA ASN A 136 5.82 -2.65 6.56
C ASN A 136 5.38 -2.10 7.92
N LEU A 137 5.68 -0.85 8.24
CA LEU A 137 5.24 -0.21 9.49
C LEU A 137 3.72 -0.04 9.51
N MET A 138 3.09 0.21 8.35
CA MET A 138 1.63 0.28 8.24
C MET A 138 0.97 -1.05 8.62
N ASP A 139 1.56 -2.19 8.23
CA ASP A 139 1.10 -3.54 8.59
C ASP A 139 1.18 -3.81 10.11
N LEU A 140 2.09 -3.13 10.80
CA LEU A 140 2.20 -3.21 12.27
C LEU A 140 1.14 -2.37 13.00
N ILE A 141 0.52 -1.38 12.35
CA ILE A 141 -0.52 -0.57 12.97
C ILE A 141 -1.80 -1.41 13.02
N PRO A 142 -2.26 -1.83 14.21
CA PRO A 142 -3.47 -2.63 14.31
C PRO A 142 -4.66 -1.79 13.86
N VAL A 143 -5.19 -2.10 12.68
CA VAL A 143 -6.40 -1.49 12.11
C VAL A 143 -7.64 -1.79 12.98
N ASP A 144 -7.54 -2.80 13.86
CA ASP A 144 -8.57 -3.22 14.83
C ASP A 144 -8.85 -2.24 15.99
N LEU A 145 -8.17 -1.07 16.06
CA LEU A 145 -8.46 -0.05 17.08
C LEU A 145 -9.65 0.85 16.72
N ILE A 146 -10.21 0.73 15.53
CA ILE A 146 -11.39 1.49 15.09
C ILE A 146 -12.62 0.58 15.23
N PRO A 147 -13.45 0.75 16.28
CA PRO A 147 -14.70 -0.01 16.39
C PRO A 147 -15.64 0.37 15.25
N HIS A 148 -16.16 -0.64 14.56
CA HIS A 148 -17.30 -0.51 13.65
C HIS A 148 -18.60 -0.30 14.42
#